data_AF-A0A7S2NVN5-F1
#
_entry.id   AF-A0A7S2NVN5-F1
#
_cell.length_a   1.000
_cell.length_b   1.000
_cell.length_c   1.000
_cell.angle_alpha   90.00
_cell.angle_beta   90.00
_cell.angle_gamma   90.00
#
_symmetry.space_group_name_H-M   'P 1'
#
loop_
_entity.id
_entity.type
_entity.pdbx_description
1 polymer ?
#
loop_
_entity_poly.entity_id
_entity_poly.type
_entity_poly.pdbx_seq_one_letter_code
_entity_poly.pdbx_strand_id
1 'polypeptide(L)'
;LPVPTPPPPPARSVRAAVMSFQSQVVVDCRGHLLGRLASIIAKEVLNGQKVVLVRCEDVNMSGSLYRAKLKYANFKRKHTNSNPRRGPYHERAPSKIMWRTVR
;
A
#
# COMPACT_ATOMS: atom_id res chain seq x y z
N LEU A 1 -17.91 48.49 19.67
CA LEU A 1 -17.67 47.24 20.42
C LEU A 1 -16.61 46.45 19.67
N PRO A 2 -15.42 46.18 20.25
CA PRO A 2 -14.35 45.49 19.52
C PRO A 2 -14.73 44.01 19.35
N VAL A 3 -14.74 43.54 18.12
CA VAL A 3 -14.99 42.14 17.76
C VAL A 3 -13.78 41.31 18.20
N PRO A 4 -13.95 40.16 18.88
CA PRO A 4 -12.82 39.31 19.23
C PRO A 4 -12.20 38.73 17.95
N THR A 5 -10.93 39.03 17.70
CA THR A 5 -10.16 38.38 16.63
C THR A 5 -10.05 36.88 16.93
N PRO A 6 -10.24 35.99 15.94
CA PRO A 6 -10.12 34.55 16.16
C PRO A 6 -8.69 34.20 16.62
N PRO A 7 -8.53 33.26 17.57
CA PRO A 7 -7.22 32.85 18.04
C PRO A 7 -6.40 32.26 16.88
N PRO A 8 -5.09 32.54 16.80
CA PRO A 8 -4.23 31.97 15.77
C PRO A 8 -4.24 30.44 15.88
N PRO A 9 -4.26 29.71 14.74
CA PRO A 9 -4.22 28.26 14.75
C PRO A 9 -2.97 27.77 15.49
N PRO A 10 -3.04 26.65 16.23
CA PRO A 10 -1.90 26.14 16.97
C PRO A 10 -0.76 25.88 16.00
N ALA A 11 0.37 26.57 16.21
CA ALA A 11 1.59 26.36 15.48
C ALA A 11 1.94 24.87 15.59
N ARG A 12 1.78 24.15 14.47
CA ARG A 12 2.08 22.72 14.41
C ARG A 12 3.59 22.59 14.52
N SER A 13 4.05 22.44 15.76
CA SER A 13 5.40 22.02 16.09
C SER A 13 5.70 20.73 15.35
N VAL A 14 6.53 20.82 14.32
CA VAL A 14 7.26 19.65 13.82
C VAL A 14 8.70 20.07 13.62
N ARG A 15 9.37 20.39 14.72
CA ARG A 15 10.81 20.11 14.80
C ARG A 15 10.95 18.59 14.70
N ALA A 16 11.35 18.09 13.54
CA ALA A 16 11.86 16.74 13.41
C ALA A 16 13.38 16.85 13.21
N ALA A 17 14.10 16.32 14.18
CA ALA A 17 15.52 16.04 14.12
C ALA A 17 15.88 15.33 12.81
N VAL A 18 17.13 15.48 12.38
CA VAL A 18 17.73 14.73 11.27
C VAL A 18 17.82 13.25 11.67
N MET A 19 16.70 12.55 11.59
CA MET A 19 16.64 11.12 11.30
C MET A 19 16.59 11.04 9.78
N SER A 20 17.42 10.22 9.16
CA SER A 20 17.40 9.98 7.70
C SER A 20 16.10 9.33 7.20
N PHE A 21 15.07 9.25 8.04
CA PHE A 21 13.77 8.62 7.79
C PHE A 21 12.71 9.72 7.86
N GLN A 22 12.00 9.92 6.75
CA GLN A 22 10.91 10.90 6.72
C GLN A 22 9.76 10.44 7.63
N SER A 23 8.94 11.37 8.12
CA SER A 23 7.77 11.00 8.94
C SER A 23 6.74 10.17 8.15
N GLN A 24 6.66 10.35 6.83
CA GLN A 24 5.78 9.63 5.93
C GLN A 24 6.30 9.70 4.49
N VAL A 25 6.49 8.56 3.84
CA VAL A 25 6.90 8.46 2.43
C VAL A 25 5.68 8.12 1.60
N VAL A 26 5.34 8.96 0.62
CA VAL A 26 4.26 8.70 -0.33
C VAL A 26 4.86 8.19 -1.63
N VAL A 27 4.47 6.99 -2.04
CA VAL A 27 4.96 6.34 -3.26
C VAL A 27 3.84 6.23 -4.27
N ASP A 28 4.07 6.85 -5.43
CA ASP A 28 3.23 6.68 -6.60
C ASP A 28 3.52 5.32 -7.26
N CYS A 29 2.50 4.50 -7.44
CA CYS A 29 2.67 3.12 -7.91
C CYS A 29 2.59 2.97 -9.44
N ARG A 30 2.44 4.08 -10.18
CA ARG A 30 2.31 4.10 -11.65
C ARG A 30 3.60 3.66 -12.34
N GLY A 31 3.50 2.72 -13.27
CA GLY A 31 4.67 2.28 -14.07
C GLY A 31 5.63 1.35 -13.31
N HIS A 32 5.35 1.08 -12.04
CA HIS A 32 6.18 0.21 -11.22
C HIS A 32 5.79 -1.27 -11.38
N LEU A 33 6.77 -2.16 -11.33
CA LEU A 33 6.54 -3.59 -11.33
C LEU A 33 6.14 -4.07 -9.92
N LEU A 34 4.95 -4.66 -9.80
CA LEU A 34 4.32 -5.08 -8.54
C LEU A 34 5.30 -5.77 -7.57
N GLY A 35 6.00 -6.79 -8.05
CA GLY A 35 6.91 -7.58 -7.21
C GLY A 35 8.17 -6.83 -6.79
N ARG A 36 8.74 -6.01 -7.69
CA ARG A 36 9.97 -5.25 -7.40
C ARG A 36 9.70 -4.16 -6.38
N LEU A 37 8.61 -3.44 -6.57
CA LEU A 37 8.18 -2.38 -5.67
C LEU A 37 7.85 -2.95 -4.28
N ALA A 38 7.13 -4.07 -4.20
CA ALA A 38 6.79 -4.70 -2.94
C ALA A 38 8.01 -5.09 -2.10
N SER A 39 9.09 -5.62 -2.70
CA SER A 39 10.30 -6.00 -1.97
C SER A 39 11.02 -4.81 -1.32
N ILE A 40 11.08 -3.66 -2.02
CA ILE A 40 11.71 -2.45 -1.50
C ILE A 40 10.87 -1.88 -0.35
N ILE A 41 9.56 -1.78 -0.55
CA ILE A 41 8.63 -1.29 0.48
C ILE A 41 8.67 -2.17 1.72
N ALA A 42 8.69 -3.50 1.55
CA ALA A 42 8.78 -4.42 2.68
C ALA A 42 10.04 -4.14 3.53
N LYS A 43 11.18 -3.84 2.89
CA LYS A 43 12.40 -3.51 3.61
C LYS A 43 12.33 -2.15 4.30
N GLU A 44 11.76 -1.14 3.65
CA GLU A 44 11.55 0.18 4.25
C GLU A 44 10.61 0.12 5.46
N VAL A 45 9.52 -0.65 5.38
CA VAL A 45 8.58 -0.88 6.49
C VAL A 45 9.28 -1.57 7.67
N LEU A 46 10.13 -2.57 7.41
CA LEU A 46 10.94 -3.21 8.46
C LEU A 46 11.98 -2.27 9.09
N ASN A 47 12.49 -1.31 8.33
CA ASN A 47 13.39 -0.27 8.84
C ASN A 47 12.64 0.80 9.67
N GLY A 48 11.32 0.68 9.83
CA GLY A 48 10.49 1.61 10.61
C GLY A 48 9.99 2.81 9.81
N GLN A 49 10.16 2.83 8.49
CA GLN A 49 9.64 3.88 7.62
C GLN A 49 8.13 3.72 7.44
N LYS A 50 7.37 4.81 7.65
CA LYS A 50 5.94 4.83 7.33
C LYS A 50 5.77 5.13 5.84
N VAL A 51 5.22 4.18 5.09
CA VAL A 51 5.05 4.28 3.63
C VAL A 51 3.55 4.23 3.26
N VAL A 52 3.12 5.14 2.40
CA VAL A 52 1.76 5.20 1.83
C VAL A 52 1.84 4.98 0.32
N LEU A 53 1.04 4.05 -0.17
CA LEU A 53 0.96 3.69 -1.58
C LEU A 53 -0.25 4.36 -2.22
N VAL A 54 -0.02 5.07 -3.32
CA VAL A 54 -1.05 5.80 -4.04
C VAL A 54 -1.11 5.29 -5.49
N ARG A 55 -2.32 5.23 -6.06
CA ARG A 55 -2.61 4.72 -7.41
C ARG A 55 -2.14 3.28 -7.67
N CYS A 56 -2.54 2.34 -6.81
CA CYS A 56 -2.22 0.91 -6.99
C CYS A 56 -2.83 0.30 -8.26
N GLU A 57 -3.80 0.96 -8.89
CA GLU A 57 -4.43 0.55 -10.15
C GLU A 57 -3.50 0.62 -11.36
N ASP A 58 -2.51 1.52 -11.35
CA ASP A 58 -1.54 1.71 -12.44
C ASP A 58 -0.27 0.86 -12.27
N VAL A 59 -0.31 -0.14 -11.38
CA VAL A 59 0.82 -1.03 -11.14
C VAL A 59 0.95 -2.03 -12.29
N ASN A 60 2.16 -2.13 -12.83
CA ASN A 60 2.47 -3.03 -13.91
C ASN A 60 2.82 -4.42 -13.37
N MET A 61 2.31 -5.44 -14.06
CA MET A 61 2.78 -6.82 -13.91
C MET A 61 3.39 -7.25 -15.23
N SER A 62 4.58 -7.85 -15.20
CA SER A 62 5.22 -8.32 -16.43
C SER A 62 4.46 -9.50 -17.03
N GLY A 63 4.43 -9.54 -18.36
CA GLY A 63 3.73 -10.57 -19.15
C GLY A 63 2.37 -10.11 -19.67
N SER A 64 1.72 -10.99 -20.45
CA SER A 64 0.41 -10.68 -21.03
C SER A 64 -0.71 -10.72 -20.00
N LEU A 65 -1.74 -9.90 -20.22
CA LEU A 65 -2.94 -9.84 -19.38
C LEU A 65 -3.58 -11.23 -19.19
N TYR A 66 -3.54 -12.07 -20.23
CA TYR A 66 -4.06 -13.43 -20.18
C TYR A 66 -3.35 -14.30 -19.13
N ARG A 67 -2.01 -14.27 -19.09
CA ARG A 67 -1.23 -15.03 -18.11
C ARG A 67 -1.46 -14.53 -16.69
N ALA A 68 -1.55 -13.22 -16.50
CA ALA A 68 -1.87 -12.63 -15.19
C ALA A 68 -3.25 -13.07 -14.70
N LYS A 69 -4.25 -13.07 -15.60
CA LYS A 69 -5.61 -13.53 -15.31
C LYS A 69 -5.64 -15.03 -14.94
N LEU A 70 -4.87 -15.87 -15.63
CA LEU A 70 -4.79 -17.30 -15.34
C LEU A 70 -4.16 -17.57 -13.96
N LYS A 71 -3.08 -16.85 -13.62
CA LYS A 71 -2.46 -16.92 -12.28
C LYS A 71 -3.47 -16.55 -11.20
N TYR A 72 -4.24 -15.49 -11.42
CA TYR A 72 -5.27 -15.06 -10.48
C TYR A 72 -6.45 -16.05 -10.40
N ALA A 73 -6.84 -16.67 -11.52
CA ALA A 73 -7.87 -17.71 -11.55
C ALA A 73 -7.44 -18.96 -10.76
N ASN A 74 -6.18 -19.39 -10.90
CA ASN A 74 -5.61 -20.47 -10.09
C ASN A 74 -5.59 -20.13 -8.60
N PHE A 75 -5.37 -18.87 -8.25
CA PHE A 75 -5.46 -18.43 -6.86
C PHE A 75 -6.90 -18.48 -6.31
N LYS A 76 -7.91 -18.08 -7.10
CA LYS A 76 -9.33 -18.19 -6.71
C LYS A 76 -9.80 -19.62 -6.50
N ARG A 77 -9.14 -20.60 -7.12
CA ARG A 77 -9.46 -22.01 -6.93
C ARG A 77 -9.04 -22.52 -5.55
N LYS A 78 -8.16 -21.81 -4.84
CA LYS A 78 -7.67 -22.22 -3.52
C LYS A 78 -8.69 -21.87 -2.43
N HIS A 79 -9.49 -22.84 -2.02
CA HIS A 79 -10.36 -22.74 -0.86
C HIS A 79 -10.11 -23.91 0.10
N THR A 80 -10.46 -23.74 1.38
CA THR A 80 -10.47 -24.85 2.34
C THR A 80 -11.67 -25.75 2.03
N ASN A 81 -11.46 -27.07 2.01
CA ASN A 81 -12.53 -28.03 1.69
C ASN A 81 -13.60 -28.11 2.79
N SER A 82 -13.19 -28.09 4.06
CA SER A 82 -14.09 -28.24 5.21
C SER A 82 -14.99 -27.02 5.44
N ASN A 83 -14.43 -25.81 5.44
CA ASN A 83 -15.22 -24.57 5.56
C ASN A 83 -14.58 -23.45 4.74
N PRO A 84 -15.18 -23.04 3.61
CA PRO A 84 -14.62 -22.01 2.74
C PRO A 84 -14.62 -20.62 3.38
N ARG A 85 -15.43 -20.36 4.43
CA ARG A 85 -15.47 -19.07 5.13
C ARG A 85 -14.23 -18.80 5.97
N ARG A 86 -13.51 -19.84 6.40
CA ARG A 86 -12.24 -19.73 7.15
C ARG A 86 -11.01 -19.83 6.23
N GLY A 87 -11.24 -20.06 4.93
CA GLY A 87 -10.19 -20.26 3.96
C GLY A 87 -9.49 -18.98 3.49
N PRO A 88 -8.65 -19.09 2.46
CA PRO A 88 -7.95 -17.94 1.88
C PRO A 88 -8.92 -16.87 1.38
N TYR A 89 -8.75 -15.63 1.82
CA TYR A 89 -9.57 -14.52 1.33
C TYR A 89 -9.09 -14.06 -0.05
N HIS A 90 -10.02 -14.04 -1.01
CA HIS A 90 -9.75 -13.59 -2.37
C HIS A 90 -10.07 -12.10 -2.53
N GLU A 91 -9.13 -11.27 -2.15
CA GLU A 91 -9.23 -9.82 -2.33
C GLU A 91 -9.10 -9.43 -3.81
N ARG A 92 -10.02 -8.58 -4.29
CA ARG A 92 -10.10 -8.15 -5.71
C ARG A 92 -9.60 -6.74 -5.97
N ALA A 93 -9.56 -5.88 -4.96
CA ALA A 93 -9.11 -4.51 -5.10
C ALA A 93 -7.59 -4.45 -5.33
N PRO A 94 -7.09 -3.57 -6.22
CA PRO A 94 -5.65 -3.48 -6.53
C PRO A 94 -4.81 -3.10 -5.30
N SER A 95 -5.34 -2.21 -4.45
CA SER A 95 -4.73 -1.84 -3.17
C SER A 95 -4.54 -3.05 -2.24
N LYS A 96 -5.55 -3.92 -2.14
CA LYS A 96 -5.51 -5.13 -1.34
C LYS A 96 -4.59 -6.21 -1.92
N ILE A 97 -4.54 -6.33 -3.25
CA ILE A 97 -3.60 -7.22 -3.93
C ILE A 97 -2.16 -6.81 -3.61
N MET A 98 -1.88 -5.51 -3.64
CA MET A 98 -0.56 -4.98 -3.27
C MET A 98 -0.26 -5.20 -1.78
N TRP A 99 -1.24 -4.94 -0.91
CA TRP A 99 -1.11 -5.23 0.53
C TRP A 99 -0.76 -6.69 0.80
N ARG A 100 -1.43 -7.64 0.11
CA ARG A 100 -1.13 -9.08 0.24
C ARG A 100 0.24 -9.49 -0.32
N THR A 101 0.85 -8.65 -1.16
CA THR A 101 2.19 -8.90 -1.71
C THR A 101 3.28 -8.40 -0.76
N VAL A 102 2.99 -7.34 0.01
CA VAL A 102 3.90 -6.76 1.01
C VAL A 102 3.79 -7.46 2.37
N ARG A 103 2.60 -7.96 2.72
CA ARG A 103 2.31 -8.70 3.95
C ARG A 103 3.15 -9.98 4.08
#